data_AF-A0A1G1LFD9-F1
#
_entry.id   AF-A0A1G1LFD9-F1
#
_cell.length_a   1.000
_cell.length_b   1.000
_cell.length_c   1.000
_cell.angle_alpha   90.00
_cell.angle_beta   90.00
_cell.angle_gamma   90.00
#
_symmetry.space_group_name_H-M   'P 1'
#
loop_
_entity.id
_entity.type
_entity.pdbx_description
1 polymer ?
#
loop_
_entity_poly.entity_id
_entity_poly.type
_entity_poly.pdbx_seq_one_letter_code
_entity_poly.pdbx_strand_id
1 'polypeptide(L)' 'MAQARNGGTVAWDHDAEQRLDNVPGPVRAMAKVELERTALERGQARVTIALMEEVKAKYFGMAAKG' A
#
# COMPACT_ATOMS: atom_id res chain seq x y z
N MET A 1 14.93 2.67 -16.69
CA MET A 1 14.19 3.21 -15.53
C MET A 1 12.72 3.28 -15.94
N ALA A 2 11.96 2.20 -15.72
CA ALA A 2 10.67 2.02 -16.37
C ALA A 2 9.52 2.59 -15.52
N GLN A 3 9.10 3.80 -15.90
CA GLN A 3 7.70 4.21 -16.06
C GLN A 3 6.76 4.14 -14.84
N ALA A 4 6.67 5.29 -14.19
CA ALA A 4 5.36 5.86 -13.85
C ALA A 4 4.44 5.81 -15.08
N ARG A 5 3.32 5.09 -14.99
CA ARG A 5 2.18 5.25 -15.91
C ARG A 5 1.01 5.73 -15.08
N ASN A 6 0.80 7.03 -15.19
CA ASN A 6 -0.13 7.80 -14.41
C ASN A 6 -1.55 7.60 -14.97
N GLY A 7 -2.44 7.06 -14.14
CA GLY A 7 -3.89 7.18 -14.28
C GLY A 7 -4.54 7.84 -13.06
N GLY A 8 -3.77 8.59 -12.25
CA GLY A 8 -4.07 8.84 -10.83
C GLY A 8 -3.32 7.87 -9.90
N THR A 9 -2.17 7.40 -10.34
CA THR A 9 -1.46 6.24 -9.76
C THR A 9 -0.33 6.74 -8.86
N VAL A 10 -0.44 6.47 -7.57
CA VAL A 10 0.65 6.73 -6.60
C VAL A 10 1.87 5.87 -7.00
N ALA A 11 3.07 6.44 -6.93
CA ALA A 11 4.29 5.70 -7.19
C ALA A 11 4.52 4.66 -6.09
N TRP A 12 5.23 3.58 -6.38
CA TRP A 12 5.58 2.59 -5.35
C TRP A 12 7.08 2.52 -5.17
N ASP A 13 7.49 2.27 -3.92
CA ASP A 13 8.86 1.93 -3.62
C ASP A 13 9.12 0.45 -3.92
N HIS A 14 10.34 0.12 -4.35
CA HIS A 14 10.64 -1.22 -4.83
C HIS A 14 10.48 -2.28 -3.73
N ASP A 15 10.83 -1.94 -2.49
CA ASP A 15 10.60 -2.79 -1.32
C ASP A 15 9.09 -2.94 -1.03
N ALA A 16 8.31 -1.88 -1.22
CA ALA A 16 6.87 -1.91 -1.01
C ALA A 16 6.18 -2.83 -2.04
N GLU A 17 6.55 -2.74 -3.32
CA GLU A 17 6.03 -3.64 -4.35
C GLU A 17 6.31 -5.11 -4.04
N GLN A 18 7.54 -5.43 -3.62
CA GLN A 18 7.91 -6.79 -3.21
C GLN A 18 7.09 -7.29 -2.01
N ARG A 19 6.84 -6.43 -1.01
CA ARG A 19 6.03 -6.81 0.15
C ARG A 19 4.57 -7.03 -0.24
N LEU A 20 4.02 -6.22 -1.14
CA LEU A 20 2.68 -6.41 -1.70
C LEU A 20 2.56 -7.72 -2.48
N ASP A 21 3.59 -8.09 -3.24
CA ASP A 21 3.59 -9.35 -3.99
C ASP A 21 3.58 -10.59 -3.07
N ASN A 22 4.14 -10.49 -1.87
CA ASN A 22 4.04 -11.54 -0.86
C ASN A 22 2.63 -11.66 -0.23
N VAL A 23 1.73 -10.69 -0.46
CA VAL A 23 0.35 -10.73 0.06
C VAL A 23 -0.52 -11.66 -0.81
N PRO A 24 -1.36 -12.52 -0.20
CA PRO A 24 -2.31 -13.35 -0.93
C PRO A 24 -3.26 -12.54 -1.80
N GLY A 25 -3.57 -13.02 -3.01
CA GLY A 25 -4.34 -12.30 -4.03
C GLY A 25 -5.59 -11.55 -3.55
N PRO A 26 -6.50 -12.16 -2.75
CA PRO A 26 -7.69 -11.47 -2.25
C PRO A 26 -7.37 -10.25 -1.38
N VAL A 27 -6.35 -10.36 -0.52
CA VAL A 27 -5.93 -9.29 0.39
C VAL A 27 -5.04 -8.27 -0.34
N ARG A 28 -4.29 -8.70 -1.36
CA ARG A 28 -3.38 -7.86 -2.14
C ARG A 28 -4.10 -6.72 -2.81
N ALA A 29 -5.22 -7.00 -3.48
CA ALA A 29 -6.02 -5.99 -4.17
C ALA A 29 -6.55 -4.93 -3.18
N MET A 30 -7.06 -5.38 -2.03
CA MET A 30 -7.55 -4.49 -0.97
C MET A 30 -6.43 -3.63 -0.39
N ALA A 31 -5.30 -4.25 -0.03
CA ALA A 31 -4.13 -3.57 0.52
C ALA A 31 -3.59 -2.52 -0.45
N LYS A 32 -3.53 -2.83 -1.74
CA LYS A 32 -3.07 -1.89 -2.77
C LYS A 32 -3.94 -0.63 -2.81
N VAL A 33 -5.26 -0.80 -2.91
CA VAL A 33 -6.22 0.32 -2.97
C VAL A 33 -6.13 1.18 -1.71
N GLU A 34 -6.08 0.56 -0.53
CA GLU A 34 -5.96 1.28 0.74
C GLU A 34 -4.66 2.08 0.85
N LEU A 35 -3.54 1.50 0.40
CA LEU A 35 -2.24 2.16 0.40
C LEU A 35 -2.19 3.35 -0.54
N GLU A 36 -2.68 3.17 -1.77
CA GLU A 36 -2.76 4.27 -2.75
C GLU A 36 -3.65 5.39 -2.22
N ARG A 37 -4.81 5.05 -1.65
CA ARG A 37 -5.71 6.02 -1.04
C ARG A 37 -5.06 6.76 0.13
N THR A 38 -4.44 6.04 1.07
CA THR A 38 -3.81 6.65 2.24
C THR A 38 -2.63 7.55 1.84
N ALA A 39 -1.86 7.16 0.81
CA ALA A 39 -0.81 8.00 0.27
C ALA A 39 -1.38 9.31 -0.30
N LEU A 40 -2.45 9.24 -1.10
CA LEU A 40 -3.13 10.43 -1.63
C LEU A 40 -3.69 11.33 -0.51
N GLU A 41 -4.37 10.76 0.48
CA GLU A 41 -4.92 11.50 1.63
C GLU A 41 -3.84 12.22 2.44
N ARG A 42 -2.63 11.66 2.48
CA ARG A 42 -1.46 12.25 3.16
C ARG A 42 -0.65 13.21 2.27
N GLY A 43 -1.03 13.38 1.00
CA GLY A 43 -0.25 14.14 0.03
C GLY A 43 1.08 13.49 -0.34
N GLN A 44 1.22 12.18 -0.12
CA GLN A 44 2.40 11.41 -0.51
C GLN A 44 2.27 10.98 -1.98
N ALA A 45 3.28 11.31 -2.78
CA ALA A 45 3.36 10.86 -4.16
C ALA A 45 3.76 9.38 -4.30
N ARG A 46 4.15 8.71 -3.21
CA ARG A 46 4.68 7.33 -3.22
C ARG A 46 4.23 6.50 -2.01
N VAL A 47 3.85 5.23 -2.24
CA VAL A 47 3.71 4.19 -1.21
C VAL A 47 5.08 3.70 -0.77
N THR A 48 5.36 3.79 0.53
CA THR A 48 6.60 3.31 1.16
C THR A 48 6.31 2.16 2.13
N ILE A 49 7.36 1.44 2.54
CA ILE A 49 7.25 0.41 3.59
C ILE A 49 6.66 0.97 4.88
N ALA A 50 6.99 2.20 5.26
CA ALA A 50 6.43 2.84 6.45
C ALA A 50 4.89 2.94 6.36
N LEU A 51 4.38 3.39 5.20
CA LEU A 51 2.94 3.46 4.97
C LEU A 51 2.30 2.06 5.00
N MET A 52 2.97 1.06 4.45
CA MET A 52 2.51 -0.33 4.52
C MET A 52 2.36 -0.84 5.94
N GLU A 53 3.36 -0.60 6.79
CA GLU A 53 3.32 -1.04 8.18
C GLU A 53 2.24 -0.30 8.97
N GLU A 54 2.00 0.99 8.68
CA GLU A 54 0.90 1.74 9.27
C GLU A 54 -0.49 1.22 8.87
N VAL A 55 -0.71 0.97 7.58
CA VAL A 55 -1.98 0.40 7.07
C VAL A 55 -2.16 -1.02 7.61
N LYS A 56 -1.10 -1.82 7.64
CA LYS A 56 -1.09 -3.15 8.24
C LYS A 56 -1.45 -3.09 9.72
N ALA A 57 -0.88 -2.17 10.50
CA ALA A 57 -1.20 -1.99 11.90
C ALA A 57 -2.68 -1.60 12.10
N LYS A 58 -3.27 -0.80 11.20
CA LYS A 58 -4.71 -0.49 11.24
C LYS A 58 -5.58 -1.71 10.92
N TYR A 59 -5.28 -2.45 9.86
CA TYR A 59 -6.08 -3.62 9.43
C TYR A 59 -5.93 -4.82 10.37
N PHE A 60 -4.69 -5.18 10.75
CA PHE A 60 -4.43 -6.28 11.68
C PHE A 60 -4.71 -5.91 13.14
N GLY A 61 -4.58 -4.63 13.50
CA GLY A 61 -4.95 -4.13 14.83
C GLY A 61 -6.46 -4.17 15.10
N MET A 62 -7.29 -4.09 14.06
CA MET A 62 -8.74 -4.31 14.19
C MET A 62 -9.11 -5.80 14.35
N ALA A 63 -8.31 -6.73 13.81
CA ALA A 63 -8.53 -8.17 13.95
C ALA A 63 -8.14 -8.72 15.34
N ALA A 64 -7.31 -8.00 16.11
CA ALA A 64 -6.89 -8.39 17.46
C ALA A 64 -7.87 -7.95 18.57
N LYS A 65 -9.01 -7.36 18.21
CA LYS A 65 -10.13 -7.06 19.12
C LYS A 65 -11.34 -7.91 18.74
N GLY A 66 -11.26 -9.20 19.03
CA GLY A 66 -12.36 -10.17 18.94
C GLY A 66 -12.25 -11.16 20.08
#